data_AF-A0A936B137-F1
#
_entry.id   AF-A0A936B137-F1
#
_cell.length_a   1.000
_cell.length_b   1.000
_cell.length_c   1.000
_cell.angle_alpha   90.00
_cell.angle_beta   90.00
_cell.angle_gamma   90.00
#
_symmetry.space_group_name_H-M   'P 1'
#
loop_
_entity.id
_entity.type
_entity.pdbx_description
1 polymer ?
#
loop_
_entity_poly.entity_id
_entity_poly.type
_entity_poly.pdbx_seq_one_letter_code
_entity_poly.pdbx_strand_id
1 'polypeptide(L)'
;MKSKVFIFLFGMCLYYNSMIAQSCIPTWIVFSTQQDIDNFHLNYPSCTEIEGDVIIKSSPVNSINNLNGLSQLVSVGGLNIDYNTSLNTLSGLENITRIKGNLLIWDNTSLNSIQALGNLQNVDGFVYIAYNNVLPDLNGLDNLDSIAGHLEISYNPNMSSIDALQNLNPLTIESTFPSTIDLQIYSNPKLSICHLDNICQFLNLSDRTTNIINNKTGCESVEIVRSFCPPPPLCTSLTFPLDSSDNVNIQTQLSWSPVSDATGYKISIGTSSGETDILDSHDVGNTNSIDSLNLPCGSFIYVSIIPYNDYGDAFNCSEQLFSTEFTYAGN
;
A
#
# COMPACT_ATOMS: atom_id res chain seq x y z
N MET A 1 88.11 -18.71 31.19
CA MET A 1 86.75 -19.25 31.39
C MET A 1 85.75 -18.13 31.15
N LYS A 2 85.01 -18.18 30.02
CA LYS A 2 83.94 -17.24 29.69
C LYS A 2 82.62 -17.87 30.14
N SER A 3 81.81 -17.16 30.93
CA SER A 3 80.39 -17.48 31.08
C SER A 3 79.60 -16.20 30.83
N LYS A 4 78.89 -16.17 29.70
CA LYS A 4 77.98 -15.09 29.31
C LYS A 4 76.58 -15.47 29.79
N VAL A 5 75.99 -14.61 30.60
CA VAL A 5 74.59 -14.71 31.03
C VAL A 5 73.71 -14.35 29.82
N PHE A 6 72.83 -15.28 29.42
CA PHE A 6 71.76 -15.02 28.45
C PHE A 6 70.46 -14.78 29.24
N ILE A 7 69.98 -13.55 29.25
CA ILE A 7 68.63 -13.21 29.71
C ILE A 7 67.69 -13.47 28.54
N PHE A 8 66.89 -14.52 28.63
CA PHE A 8 65.75 -14.74 27.73
C PHE A 8 64.58 -13.87 28.23
N LEU A 9 64.33 -12.75 27.56
CA LEU A 9 63.05 -12.05 27.61
C LEU A 9 62.02 -12.93 26.90
N PHE A 10 61.18 -13.61 27.66
CA PHE A 10 60.01 -14.32 27.13
C PHE A 10 58.96 -13.24 26.78
N GLY A 11 58.90 -12.86 25.51
CA GLY A 11 57.87 -11.96 25.00
C GLY A 11 56.48 -12.56 25.23
N MET A 12 55.63 -11.82 25.92
CA MET A 12 54.18 -12.06 25.96
C MET A 12 53.64 -12.09 24.53
N CYS A 13 53.24 -13.26 24.04
CA CYS A 13 52.27 -13.36 22.96
C CYS A 13 50.91 -13.00 23.55
N LEU A 14 50.54 -11.71 23.48
CA LEU A 14 49.13 -11.34 23.54
C LEU A 14 48.49 -11.92 22.28
N TYR A 15 47.74 -13.01 22.44
CA TYR A 15 46.79 -13.47 21.45
C TYR A 15 45.76 -12.36 21.28
N TYR A 16 46.01 -11.43 20.35
CA TYR A 16 44.95 -10.67 19.73
C TYR A 16 44.14 -11.68 18.94
N ASN A 17 43.08 -12.21 19.55
CA ASN A 17 41.93 -12.64 18.76
C ASN A 17 41.46 -11.39 18.05
N SER A 18 41.90 -11.19 16.80
CA SER A 18 41.22 -10.27 15.91
C SER A 18 39.80 -10.83 15.79
N MET A 19 38.86 -10.27 16.56
CA MET A 19 37.45 -10.40 16.25
C MET A 19 37.27 -9.74 14.89
N ILE A 20 37.40 -10.53 13.83
CA ILE A 20 36.88 -10.13 12.53
C ILE A 20 35.38 -10.09 12.74
N ALA A 21 34.81 -8.88 12.85
CA ALA A 21 33.37 -8.71 12.87
C ALA A 21 32.81 -9.46 11.65
N GLN A 22 31.89 -10.40 11.88
CA GLN A 22 31.31 -11.16 10.80
C GLN A 22 30.55 -10.19 9.90
N SER A 23 30.71 -10.32 8.58
CA SER A 23 29.91 -9.57 7.62
C SER A 23 28.43 -9.84 7.85
N CYS A 24 27.57 -8.91 7.43
CA CYS A 24 26.13 -9.13 7.43
C CYS A 24 25.73 -10.42 6.72
N ILE A 25 24.58 -10.95 7.12
CA ILE A 25 24.09 -12.24 6.67
C ILE A 25 23.36 -12.04 5.32
N PRO A 26 23.83 -12.66 4.22
CA PRO A 26 23.17 -12.54 2.92
C PRO A 26 21.98 -13.49 2.76
N THR A 27 21.82 -14.43 3.69
CA THR A 27 20.77 -15.45 3.70
C THR A 27 19.80 -15.23 4.87
N TRP A 28 18.81 -16.10 4.99
CA TRP A 28 17.90 -16.10 6.14
C TRP A 28 18.62 -16.41 7.46
N ILE A 29 18.06 -15.95 8.57
CA ILE A 29 18.45 -16.26 9.95
C ILE A 29 17.21 -16.59 10.78
N VAL A 30 17.32 -17.58 11.68
CA VAL A 30 16.28 -17.91 12.66
C VAL A 30 16.77 -17.58 14.06
N PHE A 31 15.97 -16.83 14.81
CA PHE A 31 16.10 -16.62 16.25
C PHE A 31 15.06 -17.49 16.97
N SER A 32 15.54 -18.49 17.71
CA SER A 32 14.67 -19.43 18.45
C SER A 32 14.69 -19.25 19.97
N THR A 33 15.65 -18.46 20.47
CA THR A 33 15.84 -18.21 21.90
C THR A 33 16.19 -16.75 22.16
N GLN A 34 15.93 -16.25 23.38
CA GLN A 34 16.36 -14.91 23.78
C GLN A 34 17.88 -14.73 23.65
N GLN A 35 18.67 -15.78 23.93
CA GLN A 35 20.12 -15.72 23.82
C GLN A 35 20.59 -15.50 22.37
N ASP A 36 19.86 -16.00 21.37
CA ASP A 36 20.19 -15.77 19.96
C ASP A 36 20.05 -14.28 19.61
N ILE A 37 18.96 -13.66 20.07
CA ILE A 37 18.71 -12.21 19.92
C ILE A 37 19.80 -11.42 20.64
N ASP A 38 20.05 -11.74 21.91
CA ASP A 38 21.00 -11.01 22.75
C ASP A 38 22.43 -11.12 22.20
N ASN A 39 22.79 -12.23 21.56
CA ASN A 39 24.10 -12.42 20.96
C ASN A 39 24.25 -11.77 19.57
N PHE A 40 23.18 -11.31 18.93
CA PHE A 40 23.25 -10.79 17.56
C PHE A 40 24.25 -9.64 17.42
N HIS A 41 24.17 -8.64 18.29
CA HIS A 41 25.09 -7.50 18.29
C HIS A 41 26.54 -7.87 18.61
N LEU A 42 26.79 -9.00 19.29
CA LEU A 42 28.14 -9.50 19.57
C LEU A 42 28.73 -10.21 18.35
N ASN A 43 27.89 -11.00 17.66
CA ASN A 43 28.30 -11.78 16.50
C ASN A 43 28.41 -10.89 15.24
N TYR A 44 27.56 -9.87 15.12
CA TYR A 44 27.41 -9.00 13.95
C TYR A 44 27.38 -7.50 14.35
N PRO A 45 28.43 -6.96 14.99
CA PRO A 45 28.41 -5.64 15.65
C PRO A 45 28.27 -4.41 14.73
N SER A 46 28.40 -4.60 13.42
CA SER A 46 28.23 -3.52 12.43
C SER A 46 27.14 -3.84 11.43
N CYS A 47 26.29 -4.83 11.73
CA CYS A 47 25.30 -5.27 10.77
C CYS A 47 24.01 -4.49 10.90
N THR A 48 23.78 -3.61 9.92
CA THR A 48 22.56 -2.81 9.81
C THR A 48 21.57 -3.38 8.79
N GLU A 49 21.96 -4.40 8.04
CA GLU A 49 21.14 -4.94 6.95
C GLU A 49 21.30 -6.46 6.85
N ILE A 50 20.20 -7.19 6.80
CA ILE A 50 20.20 -8.63 6.50
C ILE A 50 19.51 -8.80 5.15
N GLU A 51 20.19 -9.33 4.12
CA GLU A 51 19.56 -9.44 2.80
C GLU A 51 18.48 -10.53 2.74
N GLY A 52 18.61 -11.57 3.56
CA GLY A 52 17.62 -12.65 3.66
C GLY A 52 16.61 -12.46 4.78
N ASP A 53 15.74 -13.46 4.93
CA ASP A 53 14.63 -13.41 5.88
C ASP A 53 15.09 -13.50 7.34
N VAL A 54 14.61 -12.59 8.17
CA VAL A 54 14.71 -12.68 9.63
C VAL A 54 13.47 -13.39 10.16
N ILE A 55 13.67 -14.58 10.72
CA ILE A 55 12.61 -15.40 11.29
C ILE A 55 12.79 -15.41 12.81
N ILE A 56 11.79 -14.94 13.55
CA ILE A 56 11.77 -14.89 15.01
C ILE A 56 10.64 -15.82 15.46
N LYS A 57 11.04 -16.99 15.98
CA LYS A 57 10.11 -18.05 16.33
C LYS A 57 10.48 -18.73 17.62
N SER A 58 9.76 -18.40 18.69
CA SER A 58 9.96 -19.05 19.98
C SER A 58 9.34 -20.45 20.05
N SER A 59 9.83 -21.26 20.98
CA SER A 59 9.20 -22.52 21.40
C SER A 59 8.60 -22.34 22.79
N PRO A 60 7.56 -23.11 23.19
CA PRO A 60 7.01 -23.03 24.55
C PRO A 60 8.02 -23.18 25.69
N VAL A 61 9.20 -23.76 25.42
CA VAL A 61 10.29 -23.94 26.40
C VAL A 61 11.38 -22.87 26.33
N ASN A 62 11.45 -22.09 25.26
CA ASN A 62 12.45 -21.04 25.04
C ASN A 62 11.75 -19.77 24.58
N SER A 63 11.30 -18.95 25.52
CA SER A 63 10.59 -17.71 25.19
C SER A 63 11.55 -16.62 24.72
N ILE A 64 11.07 -15.83 23.75
CA ILE A 64 11.65 -14.55 23.36
C ILE A 64 10.76 -13.47 23.98
N ASN A 65 11.35 -12.56 24.74
CA ASN A 65 10.63 -11.55 25.52
C ASN A 65 10.87 -10.13 24.98
N ASN A 66 11.95 -9.91 24.23
CA ASN A 66 12.27 -8.65 23.56
C ASN A 66 13.19 -8.89 22.36
N LEU A 67 13.29 -7.90 21.49
CA LEU A 67 14.13 -7.92 20.28
C LEU A 67 15.29 -6.91 20.36
N ASN A 68 15.64 -6.41 21.55
CA ASN A 68 16.57 -5.30 21.72
C ASN A 68 17.95 -5.56 21.11
N GLY A 69 18.39 -6.82 21.04
CA GLY A 69 19.63 -7.20 20.37
C GLY A 69 19.66 -6.94 18.86
N LEU A 70 18.51 -6.64 18.25
CA LEU A 70 18.34 -6.34 16.82
C LEU A 70 18.27 -4.84 16.50
N SER A 71 18.41 -3.95 17.50
CA SER A 71 18.19 -2.50 17.34
C SER A 71 19.10 -1.80 16.34
N GLN A 72 20.14 -2.45 15.85
CA GLN A 72 21.03 -1.94 14.81
C GLN A 72 20.48 -2.12 13.39
N LEU A 73 19.48 -2.99 13.19
CA LEU A 73 18.92 -3.29 11.87
C LEU A 73 18.08 -2.13 11.34
N VAL A 74 18.35 -1.78 10.09
CA VAL A 74 17.67 -0.75 9.30
C VAL A 74 16.86 -1.37 8.15
N SER A 75 17.34 -2.48 7.59
CA SER A 75 16.61 -3.23 6.57
C SER A 75 16.82 -4.73 6.69
N VAL A 76 15.82 -5.50 6.28
CA VAL A 76 15.86 -6.97 6.23
C VAL A 76 15.28 -7.47 4.90
N GLY A 77 15.54 -8.73 4.54
CA GLY A 77 14.85 -9.45 3.47
C GLY A 77 13.36 -9.55 3.77
N GLY A 78 12.88 -10.67 4.28
CA GLY A 78 11.61 -10.76 4.99
C GLY A 78 11.75 -10.54 6.51
N LEU A 79 10.63 -10.22 7.16
CA LEU A 79 10.50 -10.23 8.62
C LEU A 79 9.32 -11.12 9.00
N ASN A 80 9.61 -12.29 9.57
CA ASN A 80 8.60 -13.24 10.05
C ASN A 80 8.70 -13.35 11.58
N ILE A 81 7.68 -12.89 12.29
CA ILE A 81 7.57 -12.95 13.74
C ILE A 81 6.38 -13.84 14.06
N ASP A 82 6.65 -15.09 14.45
CA ASP A 82 5.62 -16.10 14.65
C ASP A 82 5.76 -16.93 15.93
N TYR A 83 4.63 -17.30 16.53
CA TYR A 83 4.58 -18.13 17.74
C TYR A 83 5.38 -17.59 18.94
N ASN A 84 5.46 -16.26 19.11
CA ASN A 84 6.14 -15.65 20.27
C ASN A 84 5.14 -15.28 21.37
N THR A 85 4.71 -16.27 22.15
CA THR A 85 3.66 -16.11 23.17
C THR A 85 4.05 -15.24 24.37
N SER A 86 5.35 -14.94 24.57
CA SER A 86 5.83 -14.05 25.64
C SER A 86 6.26 -12.67 25.13
N LEU A 87 6.27 -12.45 23.81
CA LEU A 87 6.67 -11.19 23.22
C LEU A 87 5.51 -10.19 23.30
N ASN A 88 5.70 -9.13 24.06
CA ASN A 88 4.65 -8.13 24.32
C ASN A 88 4.69 -6.96 23.33
N THR A 89 5.90 -6.60 22.88
CA THR A 89 6.17 -5.53 21.92
C THR A 89 7.25 -5.98 20.96
N LEU A 90 7.41 -5.27 19.84
CA LEU A 90 8.52 -5.46 18.91
C LEU A 90 9.74 -4.58 19.23
N SER A 91 9.91 -4.19 20.51
CA SER A 91 11.00 -3.31 20.94
C SER A 91 12.36 -3.88 20.55
N GLY A 92 13.19 -3.05 19.92
CA GLY A 92 14.41 -3.44 19.23
C GLY A 92 14.31 -3.42 17.70
N LEU A 93 13.15 -3.13 17.11
CA LEU A 93 12.97 -2.99 15.66
C LEU A 93 12.79 -1.54 15.19
N GLU A 94 13.02 -0.56 16.08
CA GLU A 94 12.73 0.87 15.86
C GLU A 94 13.43 1.48 14.66
N ASN A 95 14.56 0.92 14.23
CA ASN A 95 15.36 1.46 13.13
C ASN A 95 14.99 0.86 11.77
N ILE A 96 14.12 -0.14 11.70
CA ILE A 96 13.74 -0.75 10.43
C ILE A 96 12.91 0.24 9.62
N THR A 97 13.41 0.59 8.44
CA THR A 97 12.73 1.46 7.48
C THR A 97 12.24 0.70 6.24
N ARG A 98 12.81 -0.47 5.94
CA ARG A 98 12.46 -1.24 4.75
C ARG A 98 12.56 -2.75 4.96
N ILE A 99 11.52 -3.46 4.55
CA ILE A 99 11.50 -4.92 4.42
C ILE A 99 11.46 -5.22 2.91
N LYS A 100 12.48 -5.90 2.38
CA LYS A 100 12.62 -6.18 0.94
C LYS A 100 11.77 -7.36 0.45
N GLY A 101 11.15 -8.07 1.38
CA GLY A 101 10.26 -9.19 1.14
C GLY A 101 9.00 -9.01 1.98
N ASN A 102 8.58 -10.08 2.65
CA ASN A 102 7.29 -10.10 3.32
C ASN A 102 7.39 -9.68 4.80
N LEU A 103 6.36 -9.01 5.30
CA LEU A 103 6.15 -8.79 6.73
C LEU A 103 5.06 -9.75 7.23
N LEU A 104 5.44 -10.68 8.10
CA LEU A 104 4.51 -11.61 8.74
C LEU A 104 4.57 -11.41 10.25
N ILE A 105 3.44 -11.04 10.86
CA ILE A 105 3.27 -10.93 12.30
C ILE A 105 2.08 -11.79 12.67
N TRP A 106 2.32 -13.02 13.12
CA TRP A 106 1.23 -13.94 13.38
C TRP A 106 1.40 -14.89 14.55
N ASP A 107 0.29 -15.23 15.20
CA ASP A 107 0.27 -16.11 16.39
C ASP A 107 1.20 -15.62 17.53
N ASN A 108 1.27 -14.29 17.73
CA ASN A 108 1.96 -13.68 18.87
C ASN A 108 0.91 -13.26 19.91
N THR A 109 0.38 -14.24 20.63
CA THR A 109 -0.84 -14.07 21.46
C THR A 109 -0.76 -13.03 22.58
N SER A 110 0.45 -12.63 23.01
CA SER A 110 0.68 -11.57 24.02
C SER A 110 1.11 -10.23 23.42
N LEU A 111 1.31 -10.15 22.10
CA LEU A 111 1.75 -8.95 21.40
C LEU A 111 0.66 -7.89 21.47
N ASN A 112 0.90 -6.83 22.24
CA ASN A 112 -0.05 -5.75 22.47
C ASN A 112 0.33 -4.45 21.75
N SER A 113 1.52 -4.37 21.15
CA SER A 113 1.93 -3.22 20.37
C SER A 113 2.99 -3.57 19.31
N ILE A 114 2.84 -2.99 18.12
CA ILE A 114 3.83 -3.00 17.04
C ILE A 114 4.47 -1.63 16.82
N GLN A 115 4.35 -0.71 17.79
CA GLN A 115 4.83 0.69 17.67
C GLN A 115 6.30 0.82 17.26
N ALA A 116 7.11 -0.18 17.58
CA ALA A 116 8.52 -0.23 17.18
C ALA A 116 8.71 -0.29 15.65
N LEU A 117 7.68 -0.59 14.86
CA LEU A 117 7.76 -0.49 13.40
C LEU A 117 7.52 0.94 12.88
N GLY A 118 7.39 1.94 13.75
CA GLY A 118 6.99 3.30 13.38
C GLY A 118 7.87 4.02 12.35
N ASN A 119 9.06 3.51 12.01
CA ASN A 119 9.90 4.05 10.94
C ASN A 119 9.83 3.25 9.62
N LEU A 120 9.06 2.16 9.58
CA LEU A 120 8.89 1.31 8.41
C LEU A 120 8.12 2.07 7.33
N GLN A 121 8.75 2.24 6.17
CA GLN A 121 8.20 2.96 5.02
C GLN A 121 7.78 2.04 3.88
N ASN A 122 8.51 0.94 3.65
CA ASN A 122 8.22 0.05 2.53
C ASN A 122 8.30 -1.43 2.92
N VAL A 123 7.34 -2.19 2.42
CA VAL A 123 7.37 -3.65 2.34
C VAL A 123 7.32 -4.02 0.86
N ASP A 124 8.40 -4.58 0.32
CA ASP A 124 8.50 -4.93 -1.11
C ASP A 124 7.85 -6.30 -1.44
N GLY A 125 7.19 -6.92 -0.46
CA GLY A 125 6.37 -8.10 -0.61
C GLY A 125 4.98 -7.89 0.01
N PHE A 126 4.40 -8.95 0.57
CA PHE A 126 3.09 -8.87 1.22
C PHE A 126 3.19 -8.56 2.72
N VAL A 127 2.08 -8.07 3.29
CA VAL A 127 1.90 -7.87 4.73
C VAL A 127 0.81 -8.82 5.22
N TYR A 128 1.13 -9.61 6.24
CA TYR A 128 0.22 -10.57 6.87
C TYR A 128 0.23 -10.38 8.39
N ILE A 129 -0.89 -9.91 8.95
CA ILE A 129 -1.06 -9.68 10.39
C ILE A 129 -2.26 -10.48 10.88
N ALA A 130 -2.00 -11.60 11.55
CA ALA A 130 -3.07 -12.50 11.97
C ALA A 130 -2.88 -13.19 13.31
N TYR A 131 -3.96 -13.57 13.97
CA TYR A 131 -3.91 -14.32 15.24
C TYR A 131 -3.12 -13.61 16.36
N ASN A 132 -3.06 -12.27 16.35
CA ASN A 132 -2.47 -11.48 17.44
C ASN A 132 -3.56 -11.11 18.43
N ASN A 133 -3.83 -12.03 19.36
CA ASN A 133 -5.04 -12.03 20.18
C ASN A 133 -5.29 -10.74 20.97
N VAL A 134 -4.25 -10.04 21.43
CA VAL A 134 -4.37 -8.85 22.28
C VAL A 134 -4.00 -7.54 21.59
N LEU A 135 -3.58 -7.58 20.32
CA LEU A 135 -3.18 -6.40 19.56
C LEU A 135 -4.41 -5.52 19.27
N PRO A 136 -4.47 -4.27 19.79
CA PRO A 136 -5.67 -3.44 19.71
C PRO A 136 -5.78 -2.65 18.41
N ASP A 137 -4.66 -2.38 17.75
CA ASP A 137 -4.54 -1.53 16.57
C ASP A 137 -3.22 -1.81 15.83
N LEU A 138 -2.98 -1.06 14.75
CA LEU A 138 -1.77 -1.14 13.93
C LEU A 138 -0.84 0.06 14.12
N ASN A 139 -0.96 0.80 15.24
CA ASN A 139 -0.07 1.93 15.53
C ASN A 139 1.39 1.45 15.51
N GLY A 140 2.22 2.14 14.73
CA GLY A 140 3.52 1.66 14.29
C GLY A 140 3.60 1.39 12.78
N LEU A 141 2.49 1.39 12.04
CA LEU A 141 2.49 1.35 10.57
C LEU A 141 2.10 2.69 9.94
N ASP A 142 2.04 3.77 10.71
CA ASP A 142 1.58 5.11 10.32
C ASP A 142 2.40 5.76 9.17
N ASN A 143 3.66 5.34 9.04
CA ASN A 143 4.60 5.80 8.03
C ASN A 143 4.78 4.80 6.87
N LEU A 144 3.99 3.72 6.83
CA LEU A 144 4.07 2.72 5.77
C LEU A 144 3.47 3.29 4.48
N ASP A 145 4.34 3.63 3.53
CA ASP A 145 3.97 4.25 2.26
C ASP A 145 3.50 3.23 1.21
N SER A 146 4.11 2.03 1.20
CA SER A 146 3.87 1.04 0.14
C SER A 146 3.98 -0.42 0.58
N ILE A 147 3.14 -1.27 -0.01
CA ILE A 147 3.20 -2.72 0.04
C ILE A 147 3.22 -3.22 -1.41
N ALA A 148 4.27 -3.90 -1.88
CA ALA A 148 4.34 -4.42 -3.26
C ALA A 148 3.77 -5.86 -3.37
N GLY A 149 2.65 -6.09 -2.68
CA GLY A 149 2.02 -7.39 -2.50
C GLY A 149 0.62 -7.24 -1.92
N HIS A 150 0.01 -8.35 -1.51
CA HIS A 150 -1.29 -8.30 -0.83
C HIS A 150 -1.15 -7.80 0.62
N LEU A 151 -2.25 -7.27 1.15
CA LEU A 151 -2.41 -6.92 2.56
C LEU A 151 -3.49 -7.81 3.17
N GLU A 152 -3.12 -8.60 4.19
CA GLU A 152 -4.06 -9.40 4.97
C GLU A 152 -4.01 -9.05 6.46
N ILE A 153 -5.17 -8.71 7.01
CA ILE A 153 -5.40 -8.47 8.43
C ILE A 153 -6.54 -9.39 8.88
N SER A 154 -6.22 -10.46 9.59
CA SER A 154 -7.22 -11.48 9.89
C SER A 154 -7.14 -12.09 11.28
N TYR A 155 -8.28 -12.50 11.84
CA TYR A 155 -8.31 -13.20 13.13
C TYR A 155 -7.62 -12.46 14.29
N ASN A 156 -7.72 -11.13 14.37
CA ASN A 156 -7.23 -10.34 15.50
C ASN A 156 -8.42 -9.92 16.39
N PRO A 157 -8.80 -10.72 17.41
CA PRO A 157 -10.05 -10.53 18.16
C PRO A 157 -10.12 -9.24 18.99
N ASN A 158 -8.99 -8.62 19.32
CA ASN A 158 -8.95 -7.35 20.02
C ASN A 158 -8.75 -6.12 19.11
N MET A 159 -8.49 -6.32 17.82
CA MET A 159 -8.21 -5.23 16.89
C MET A 159 -9.46 -4.38 16.66
N SER A 160 -9.35 -3.10 16.98
CA SER A 160 -10.44 -2.14 16.98
C SER A 160 -10.24 -0.98 16.01
N SER A 161 -9.00 -0.74 15.57
CA SER A 161 -8.65 0.29 14.60
C SER A 161 -7.54 -0.21 13.66
N ILE A 162 -7.59 0.26 12.41
CA ILE A 162 -6.53 0.13 11.42
C ILE A 162 -6.10 1.50 10.89
N ASP A 163 -6.40 2.59 11.62
CA ASP A 163 -6.23 3.98 11.15
C ASP A 163 -4.78 4.32 10.81
N ALA A 164 -3.82 3.61 11.41
CA ALA A 164 -2.40 3.70 11.06
C ALA A 164 -2.12 3.42 9.57
N LEU A 165 -3.04 2.77 8.85
CA LEU A 165 -2.89 2.51 7.42
C LEU A 165 -3.40 3.64 6.52
N GLN A 166 -3.93 4.74 7.05
CA GLN A 166 -4.55 5.83 6.26
C GLN A 166 -3.63 6.41 5.17
N ASN A 167 -2.31 6.40 5.39
CA ASN A 167 -1.32 6.96 4.46
C ASN A 167 -0.79 5.96 3.42
N LEU A 168 -1.13 4.67 3.54
CA LEU A 168 -0.66 3.64 2.63
C LEU A 168 -1.19 3.90 1.22
N ASN A 169 -0.30 3.94 0.22
CA ASN A 169 -0.68 4.13 -1.18
C ASN A 169 -1.48 2.91 -1.69
N PRO A 170 -2.78 3.06 -1.98
CA PRO A 170 -3.63 1.94 -2.36
C PRO A 170 -3.24 1.32 -3.70
N LEU A 171 -2.61 2.08 -4.61
CA LEU A 171 -2.19 1.58 -5.91
C LEU A 171 -1.06 0.53 -5.81
N THR A 172 -0.31 0.55 -4.71
CA THR A 172 0.81 -0.38 -4.51
C THR A 172 0.37 -1.78 -4.12
N ILE A 173 -0.79 -1.89 -3.45
CA ILE A 173 -1.34 -3.17 -2.98
C ILE A 173 -1.80 -3.97 -4.20
N GLU A 174 -0.94 -4.87 -4.65
CA GLU A 174 -1.18 -5.72 -5.82
C GLU A 174 -0.48 -7.05 -5.61
N SER A 175 -1.26 -8.13 -5.58
CA SER A 175 -0.75 -9.48 -5.48
C SER A 175 -0.05 -9.90 -6.77
N THR A 176 1.18 -10.37 -6.67
CA THR A 176 1.88 -11.02 -7.79
C THR A 176 1.33 -12.43 -8.10
N PHE A 177 0.38 -12.93 -7.29
CA PHE A 177 -0.22 -14.25 -7.42
C PHE A 177 -1.69 -14.14 -7.86
N PRO A 178 -2.08 -14.67 -9.05
CA PRO A 178 -3.42 -14.48 -9.61
C PRO A 178 -4.59 -15.04 -8.78
N SER A 179 -4.33 -15.93 -7.82
CA SER A 179 -5.35 -16.55 -6.98
C SER A 179 -5.39 -15.99 -5.55
N THR A 180 -4.62 -14.93 -5.28
CA THR A 180 -4.58 -14.27 -3.97
C THR A 180 -5.32 -12.95 -4.05
N ILE A 181 -6.12 -12.67 -3.03
CA ILE A 181 -6.89 -11.44 -2.94
C ILE A 181 -5.96 -10.32 -2.48
N ASP A 182 -6.01 -9.16 -3.13
CA ASP A 182 -5.09 -8.04 -2.89
C ASP A 182 -5.29 -7.42 -1.50
N LEU A 183 -6.54 -7.17 -1.10
CA LEU A 183 -6.89 -6.67 0.23
C LEU A 183 -7.83 -7.63 0.95
N GLN A 184 -7.40 -8.14 2.11
CA GLN A 184 -8.18 -9.03 2.95
C GLN A 184 -8.27 -8.49 4.38
N ILE A 185 -9.49 -8.19 4.85
CA ILE A 185 -9.74 -7.77 6.23
C ILE A 185 -10.90 -8.61 6.77
N TYR A 186 -10.61 -9.64 7.55
CA TYR A 186 -11.68 -10.55 7.98
C TYR A 186 -11.50 -11.16 9.36
N SER A 187 -12.61 -11.49 10.00
CA SER A 187 -12.62 -12.09 11.34
C SER A 187 -11.92 -11.24 12.40
N ASN A 188 -12.02 -9.91 12.31
CA ASN A 188 -11.58 -8.96 13.34
C ASN A 188 -12.83 -8.40 14.07
N PRO A 189 -13.40 -9.13 15.05
CA PRO A 189 -14.74 -8.86 15.61
C PRO A 189 -14.90 -7.53 16.37
N LYS A 190 -13.81 -6.79 16.62
CA LYS A 190 -13.87 -5.45 17.23
C LYS A 190 -13.67 -4.30 16.25
N LEU A 191 -13.26 -4.58 15.02
CA LEU A 191 -12.95 -3.58 14.00
C LEU A 191 -14.24 -3.09 13.33
N SER A 192 -14.62 -1.83 13.59
CA SER A 192 -15.86 -1.21 13.09
C SER A 192 -15.65 -0.06 12.11
N ILE A 193 -14.41 0.37 11.87
CA ILE A 193 -14.08 1.44 10.91
C ILE A 193 -13.00 0.89 9.96
N CYS A 194 -13.36 0.81 8.68
CA CYS A 194 -12.49 0.34 7.59
C CYS A 194 -12.62 1.22 6.34
N HIS A 195 -13.39 2.31 6.41
CA HIS A 195 -13.60 3.26 5.32
C HIS A 195 -12.55 4.39 5.36
N LEU A 196 -11.28 4.03 5.59
CA LEU A 196 -10.17 4.97 5.45
C LEU A 196 -10.15 5.50 4.00
N ASP A 197 -9.72 6.73 3.77
CA ASP A 197 -9.83 7.33 2.43
C ASP A 197 -9.07 6.49 1.39
N ASN A 198 -7.89 5.99 1.73
CA ASN A 198 -7.10 5.12 0.86
C ASN A 198 -7.76 3.75 0.62
N ILE A 199 -8.46 3.17 1.62
CA ILE A 199 -9.25 1.96 1.42
C ILE A 199 -10.45 2.26 0.50
N CYS A 200 -11.11 3.40 0.67
CA CYS A 200 -12.18 3.83 -0.24
C CYS A 200 -11.69 4.01 -1.68
N GLN A 201 -10.51 4.61 -1.88
CA GLN A 201 -9.85 4.69 -3.19
C GLN A 201 -9.57 3.27 -3.74
N PHE A 202 -8.99 2.39 -2.92
CA PHE A 202 -8.68 1.01 -3.29
C PHE A 202 -9.92 0.24 -3.78
N LEU A 203 -11.05 0.40 -3.08
CA LEU A 203 -12.30 -0.27 -3.41
C LEU A 203 -12.91 0.15 -4.75
N ASN A 204 -12.41 1.22 -5.38
CA ASN A 204 -12.84 1.70 -6.69
C ASN A 204 -11.88 1.29 -7.84
N LEU A 205 -10.77 0.62 -7.53
CA LEU A 205 -9.85 0.08 -8.53
C LEU A 205 -10.47 -1.18 -9.16
N SER A 206 -10.77 -1.11 -10.46
CA SER A 206 -11.48 -2.18 -11.19
C SER A 206 -10.67 -3.46 -11.37
N ASP A 207 -9.34 -3.36 -11.29
CA ASP A 207 -8.38 -4.45 -11.45
C ASP A 207 -7.88 -5.00 -10.10
N ARG A 208 -8.49 -4.58 -8.99
CA ARG A 208 -8.15 -5.05 -7.64
C ARG A 208 -9.24 -5.92 -7.04
N THR A 209 -8.81 -6.88 -6.24
CA THR A 209 -9.66 -7.84 -5.55
C THR A 209 -9.69 -7.55 -4.06
N THR A 210 -10.88 -7.61 -3.46
CA THR A 210 -11.05 -7.31 -2.03
C THR A 210 -11.96 -8.33 -1.35
N ASN A 211 -11.61 -8.72 -0.13
CA ASN A 211 -12.45 -9.52 0.75
C ASN A 211 -12.50 -8.91 2.16
N ILE A 212 -13.62 -8.29 2.49
CA ILE A 212 -13.90 -7.77 3.83
C ILE A 212 -15.12 -8.51 4.35
N ILE A 213 -14.97 -9.35 5.39
CA ILE A 213 -16.07 -10.14 5.97
C ILE A 213 -15.88 -10.42 7.46
N ASN A 214 -16.97 -10.68 8.19
CA ASN A 214 -16.94 -11.14 9.59
C ASN A 214 -16.18 -10.21 10.57
N ASN A 215 -16.14 -8.90 10.30
CA ASN A 215 -15.70 -7.90 11.27
C ASN A 215 -16.92 -7.29 11.99
N LYS A 216 -16.70 -6.29 12.84
CA LYS A 216 -17.79 -5.59 13.53
C LYS A 216 -18.60 -4.77 12.53
N THR A 217 -19.84 -4.42 12.91
CA THR A 217 -20.69 -3.49 12.16
C THR A 217 -19.93 -2.21 11.80
N GLY A 218 -20.02 -1.81 10.53
CA GLY A 218 -19.20 -0.81 9.85
C GLY A 218 -18.10 -1.41 8.96
N CYS A 219 -17.73 -2.68 9.15
CA CYS A 219 -16.72 -3.43 8.41
C CYS A 219 -17.15 -4.87 8.06
N GLU A 220 -18.44 -5.18 8.12
CA GLU A 220 -18.94 -6.55 7.97
C GLU A 220 -18.90 -7.08 6.54
N SER A 221 -18.90 -6.20 5.54
CA SER A 221 -18.80 -6.54 4.12
C SER A 221 -18.18 -5.40 3.31
N VAL A 222 -17.70 -5.70 2.10
CA VAL A 222 -17.20 -4.70 1.15
C VAL A 222 -18.28 -3.66 0.81
N GLU A 223 -19.52 -4.10 0.62
CA GLU A 223 -20.65 -3.22 0.30
C GLU A 223 -20.94 -2.23 1.43
N ILE A 224 -20.88 -2.68 2.67
CA ILE A 224 -21.08 -1.82 3.83
C ILE A 224 -19.95 -0.78 3.94
N VAL A 225 -18.69 -1.20 3.79
CA VAL A 225 -17.56 -0.27 3.79
C VAL A 225 -17.71 0.77 2.69
N ARG A 226 -18.03 0.36 1.46
CA ARG A 226 -18.28 1.27 0.33
C ARG A 226 -19.40 2.27 0.62
N SER A 227 -20.45 1.89 1.35
CA SER A 227 -21.55 2.81 1.69
C SER A 227 -21.16 3.95 2.66
N PHE A 228 -20.04 3.80 3.38
CA PHE A 228 -19.49 4.83 4.24
C PHE A 228 -18.41 5.68 3.56
N CYS A 229 -17.94 5.26 2.38
CA CYS A 229 -17.01 6.05 1.58
C CYS A 229 -17.68 7.28 0.97
N PRO A 230 -16.94 8.39 0.77
CA PRO A 230 -17.42 9.48 -0.06
C PRO A 230 -17.78 8.99 -1.46
N PRO A 231 -18.89 9.47 -2.06
CA PRO A 231 -19.30 9.03 -3.38
C PRO A 231 -18.40 9.62 -4.49
N PRO A 232 -18.34 8.97 -5.67
CA PRO A 232 -17.89 9.61 -6.90
C PRO A 232 -18.75 10.85 -7.23
N PRO A 233 -18.25 11.76 -8.08
CA PRO A 233 -18.99 12.96 -8.44
C PRO A 233 -20.27 12.65 -9.23
N LEU A 234 -21.20 13.59 -9.26
CA LEU A 234 -22.36 13.51 -10.15
C LEU A 234 -21.96 13.79 -11.61
N CYS A 235 -22.74 13.25 -12.55
CA CYS A 235 -22.56 13.53 -13.98
C CYS A 235 -22.79 15.01 -14.30
N THR A 236 -22.17 15.46 -15.39
CA THR A 236 -22.33 16.81 -15.94
C THR A 236 -22.90 16.79 -17.35
N SER A 237 -23.22 17.97 -17.87
CA SER A 237 -23.74 18.19 -19.21
C SER A 237 -23.01 19.34 -19.90
N LEU A 238 -22.96 19.27 -21.23
CA LEU A 238 -22.44 20.32 -22.09
C LEU A 238 -23.22 21.61 -21.86
N THR A 239 -22.46 22.70 -21.73
CA THR A 239 -22.96 24.07 -21.81
C THR A 239 -22.76 24.65 -23.20
N PHE A 240 -21.80 24.12 -23.97
CA PHE A 240 -21.60 24.47 -25.36
C PHE A 240 -20.81 23.39 -26.11
N PRO A 241 -21.22 22.98 -27.32
CA PRO A 241 -22.56 23.16 -27.88
C PRO A 241 -23.62 22.54 -26.97
N LEU A 242 -24.84 23.09 -26.98
CA LEU A 242 -25.92 22.48 -26.21
C LEU A 242 -26.32 21.14 -26.84
N ASP A 243 -26.79 20.21 -26.02
CA ASP A 243 -27.36 18.96 -26.51
C ASP A 243 -28.48 19.22 -27.54
N SER A 244 -28.51 18.38 -28.57
CA SER A 244 -29.35 18.47 -29.76
C SER A 244 -29.15 19.72 -30.64
N SER A 245 -28.06 20.48 -30.48
CA SER A 245 -27.76 21.62 -31.37
C SER A 245 -27.49 21.17 -32.80
N ASP A 246 -27.85 22.02 -33.77
CA ASP A 246 -27.59 21.82 -35.18
C ASP A 246 -26.59 22.82 -35.75
N ASN A 247 -25.94 22.43 -36.85
CA ASN A 247 -25.03 23.27 -37.63
C ASN A 247 -23.90 23.91 -36.77
N VAL A 248 -23.33 23.13 -35.86
CA VAL A 248 -22.19 23.54 -35.01
C VAL A 248 -20.93 23.63 -35.86
N ASN A 249 -20.12 24.67 -35.64
CA ASN A 249 -18.85 24.84 -36.35
C ASN A 249 -17.90 23.67 -36.10
N ILE A 250 -17.22 23.18 -37.14
CA ILE A 250 -16.31 22.04 -37.01
C ILE A 250 -15.07 22.32 -36.14
N GLN A 251 -14.72 23.60 -35.94
CA GLN A 251 -13.67 24.08 -35.03
C GLN A 251 -14.29 24.72 -33.78
N THR A 252 -15.14 23.96 -33.08
CA THR A 252 -15.79 24.41 -31.86
C THR A 252 -14.98 24.04 -30.62
N GLN A 253 -15.16 24.83 -29.56
CA GLN A 253 -14.86 24.43 -28.19
C GLN A 253 -16.00 23.54 -27.67
N LEU A 254 -15.67 22.57 -26.82
CA LEU A 254 -16.65 21.91 -25.96
C LEU A 254 -16.48 22.46 -24.53
N SER A 255 -17.57 22.80 -23.86
CA SER A 255 -17.59 23.21 -22.46
C SER A 255 -18.76 22.56 -21.72
N TRP A 256 -18.61 22.37 -20.42
CA TRP A 256 -19.61 21.74 -19.55
C TRP A 256 -19.75 22.43 -18.21
N SER A 257 -20.81 22.07 -17.49
CA SER A 257 -21.04 22.57 -16.14
C SER A 257 -20.00 21.99 -15.17
N PRO A 258 -19.32 22.80 -14.34
CA PRO A 258 -18.39 22.26 -13.35
C PRO A 258 -19.15 21.50 -12.26
N VAL A 259 -18.56 20.39 -11.80
CA VAL A 259 -19.02 19.55 -10.69
C VAL A 259 -18.12 19.80 -9.49
N SER A 260 -18.69 20.16 -8.34
CA SER A 260 -17.95 20.74 -7.22
C SER A 260 -16.97 19.79 -6.53
N ASP A 261 -17.25 18.49 -6.56
CA ASP A 261 -16.47 17.42 -5.94
C ASP A 261 -15.66 16.60 -6.96
N ALA A 262 -15.64 17.02 -8.23
CA ALA A 262 -14.77 16.43 -9.25
C ALA A 262 -13.34 16.98 -9.15
N THR A 263 -12.36 16.08 -9.26
CA THR A 263 -10.94 16.40 -9.40
C THR A 263 -10.47 16.36 -10.86
N GLY A 264 -11.29 15.84 -11.76
CA GLY A 264 -11.09 15.95 -13.21
C GLY A 264 -12.25 15.39 -14.02
N TYR A 265 -12.06 15.36 -15.35
CA TYR A 265 -13.05 14.88 -16.31
C TYR A 265 -12.38 14.02 -17.39
N LYS A 266 -13.02 12.91 -17.74
CA LYS A 266 -12.69 12.10 -18.92
C LYS A 266 -13.70 12.39 -20.02
N ILE A 267 -13.21 12.68 -21.22
CA ILE A 267 -14.02 13.04 -22.37
C ILE A 267 -13.88 11.97 -23.44
N SER A 268 -15.01 11.44 -23.88
CA SER A 268 -15.10 10.56 -25.05
C SER A 268 -15.97 11.21 -26.13
N ILE A 269 -15.52 11.14 -27.37
CA ILE A 269 -16.17 11.75 -28.54
C ILE A 269 -16.17 10.74 -29.68
N GLY A 270 -17.33 10.55 -30.31
CA GLY A 270 -17.47 9.73 -31.50
C GLY A 270 -18.48 10.24 -32.50
N THR A 271 -18.52 9.60 -33.67
CA THR A 271 -19.43 9.90 -34.79
C THR A 271 -20.68 9.04 -34.80
N SER A 272 -20.78 8.08 -33.88
CA SER A 272 -21.94 7.22 -33.62
C SER A 272 -22.10 7.00 -32.12
N SER A 273 -23.33 6.71 -31.67
CA SER A 273 -23.62 6.52 -30.26
C SER A 273 -22.80 5.37 -29.67
N GLY A 274 -22.12 5.64 -28.55
CA GLY A 274 -21.24 4.69 -27.86
C GLY A 274 -19.86 4.50 -28.48
N GLU A 275 -19.58 5.09 -29.65
CA GLU A 275 -18.26 5.03 -30.29
C GLU A 275 -17.36 6.17 -29.78
N THR A 276 -16.05 5.97 -29.86
CA THR A 276 -15.02 6.92 -29.37
C THR A 276 -13.94 7.20 -30.42
N ASP A 277 -14.32 7.17 -31.70
CA ASP A 277 -13.42 7.28 -32.86
C ASP A 277 -12.72 8.65 -33.01
N ILE A 278 -13.19 9.68 -32.31
CA ILE A 278 -12.57 11.01 -32.30
C ILE A 278 -11.67 11.18 -31.06
N LEU A 279 -12.18 10.82 -29.90
CA LEU A 279 -11.47 10.94 -28.62
C LEU A 279 -11.97 9.83 -27.69
N ASP A 280 -11.06 9.08 -27.07
CA ASP A 280 -11.42 7.95 -26.21
C ASP A 280 -10.91 8.17 -24.80
N SER A 281 -11.83 8.35 -23.86
CA SER A 281 -11.59 8.47 -22.41
C SER A 281 -10.43 9.42 -22.07
N HIS A 282 -10.35 10.55 -22.78
CA HIS A 282 -9.23 11.47 -22.64
C HIS A 282 -9.40 12.29 -21.36
N ASP A 283 -8.45 12.14 -20.45
CA ASP A 283 -8.40 12.90 -19.20
C ASP A 283 -7.91 14.33 -19.45
N VAL A 284 -8.79 15.29 -19.17
CA VAL A 284 -8.51 16.73 -19.32
C VAL A 284 -8.19 17.41 -17.98
N GLY A 285 -8.11 16.65 -16.88
CA GLY A 285 -7.93 17.18 -15.53
C GLY A 285 -9.11 18.04 -15.07
N ASN A 286 -8.89 18.88 -14.05
CA ASN A 286 -9.93 19.77 -13.50
C ASN A 286 -10.16 21.03 -14.36
N THR A 287 -10.60 20.83 -15.58
CA THR A 287 -11.07 21.86 -16.50
C THR A 287 -12.56 21.68 -16.77
N ASN A 288 -13.20 22.72 -17.31
CA ASN A 288 -14.60 22.66 -17.75
C ASN A 288 -14.76 22.91 -19.26
N SER A 289 -13.65 22.82 -20.00
CA SER A 289 -13.65 22.95 -21.46
C SER A 289 -12.45 22.27 -22.13
N ILE A 290 -12.66 21.86 -23.38
CA ILE A 290 -11.60 21.44 -24.31
C ILE A 290 -11.70 22.27 -25.59
N ASP A 291 -10.60 22.92 -25.96
CA ASP A 291 -10.48 23.75 -27.16
C ASP A 291 -9.95 22.94 -28.35
N SER A 292 -10.15 23.49 -29.55
CA SER A 292 -9.42 23.11 -30.76
C SER A 292 -9.67 21.67 -31.27
N LEU A 293 -10.88 21.15 -31.09
CA LEU A 293 -11.29 19.91 -31.74
C LEU A 293 -11.59 20.18 -33.23
N ASN A 294 -11.05 19.34 -34.11
CA ASN A 294 -11.39 19.37 -35.53
C ASN A 294 -12.39 18.25 -35.82
N LEU A 295 -13.68 18.59 -35.78
CA LEU A 295 -14.77 17.63 -35.91
C LEU A 295 -15.09 17.35 -37.39
N PRO A 296 -15.53 16.13 -37.74
CA PRO A 296 -15.95 15.83 -39.11
C PRO A 296 -17.17 16.67 -39.52
N CYS A 297 -17.20 17.13 -40.76
CA CYS A 297 -18.29 17.93 -41.30
C CYS A 297 -19.57 17.10 -41.53
N GLY A 298 -20.74 17.73 -41.40
CA GLY A 298 -22.03 17.11 -41.71
C GLY A 298 -22.31 15.83 -40.94
N SER A 299 -21.76 15.72 -39.74
CA SER A 299 -21.75 14.51 -38.93
C SER A 299 -22.48 14.74 -37.62
N PHE A 300 -23.06 13.67 -37.09
CA PHE A 300 -23.49 13.63 -35.70
C PHE A 300 -22.25 13.42 -34.83
N ILE A 301 -22.18 14.18 -33.73
CA ILE A 301 -21.10 14.10 -32.75
C ILE A 301 -21.73 13.71 -31.42
N TYR A 302 -21.26 12.60 -30.89
CA TYR A 302 -21.67 12.02 -29.63
C TYR A 302 -20.57 12.29 -28.60
N VAL A 303 -20.93 12.88 -27.46
CA VAL A 303 -20.00 13.30 -26.41
C VAL A 303 -20.44 12.71 -25.09
N SER A 304 -19.52 11.97 -24.45
CA SER A 304 -19.65 11.53 -23.08
C SER A 304 -18.66 12.27 -22.20
N ILE A 305 -19.15 12.84 -21.10
CA ILE A 305 -18.34 13.57 -20.12
C ILE A 305 -18.50 12.84 -18.79
N ILE A 306 -17.39 12.30 -18.29
CA ILE A 306 -17.35 11.54 -17.05
C ILE A 306 -16.48 12.30 -16.05
N PRO A 307 -17.09 13.08 -15.14
CA PRO A 307 -16.39 13.63 -13.99
C PRO A 307 -15.84 12.50 -13.12
N TYR A 308 -14.69 12.71 -12.49
CA TYR A 308 -14.11 11.75 -11.56
C TYR A 308 -13.52 12.46 -10.34
N ASN A 309 -13.39 11.72 -9.23
CA ASN A 309 -12.59 12.11 -8.08
C ASN A 309 -11.77 10.92 -7.58
N ASP A 310 -11.09 11.08 -6.45
CA ASP A 310 -10.29 9.99 -5.85
C ASP A 310 -11.14 8.75 -5.51
N TYR A 311 -12.46 8.92 -5.33
CA TYR A 311 -13.42 7.87 -5.03
C TYR A 311 -14.11 7.28 -6.28
N GLY A 312 -13.62 7.62 -7.48
CA GLY A 312 -13.99 6.97 -8.73
C GLY A 312 -14.65 7.87 -9.77
N ASP A 313 -15.07 7.23 -10.85
CA ASP A 313 -15.75 7.86 -11.99
C ASP A 313 -17.25 8.00 -11.71
N ALA A 314 -17.84 9.09 -12.20
CA ALA A 314 -19.29 9.26 -12.21
C ALA A 314 -19.96 8.14 -13.01
N PHE A 315 -21.02 7.54 -12.47
CA PHE A 315 -21.74 6.43 -13.09
C PHE A 315 -23.01 6.89 -13.81
N ASN A 316 -23.37 6.18 -14.90
CA ASN A 316 -24.60 6.40 -15.68
C ASN A 316 -24.72 7.82 -16.28
N CYS A 317 -23.60 8.41 -16.70
CA CYS A 317 -23.62 9.67 -17.42
C CYS A 317 -24.23 9.50 -18.80
N SER A 318 -25.15 10.40 -19.15
CA SER A 318 -25.83 10.36 -20.45
C SER A 318 -24.94 10.93 -21.54
N GLU A 319 -24.90 10.24 -22.67
CA GLU A 319 -24.28 10.74 -23.90
C GLU A 319 -25.08 11.93 -24.44
N GLN A 320 -24.39 12.94 -24.93
CA GLN A 320 -24.96 14.14 -25.52
C GLN A 320 -24.62 14.19 -27.00
N LEU A 321 -25.51 14.76 -27.81
CA LEU A 321 -25.46 14.71 -29.26
C LEU A 321 -25.59 16.12 -29.85
N PHE A 322 -24.79 16.45 -30.85
CA PHE A 322 -25.06 17.60 -31.72
C PHE A 322 -24.67 17.27 -33.16
N SER A 323 -25.07 18.11 -34.12
CA SER A 323 -24.64 17.97 -35.52
C SER A 323 -23.73 19.10 -35.95
N THR A 324 -22.70 18.76 -36.71
CA THR A 324 -21.76 19.73 -37.29
C THR A 324 -22.27 20.30 -38.61
N GLU A 325 -21.80 21.48 -38.95
CA GLU A 325 -22.06 22.09 -40.24
C GLU A 325 -21.57 21.22 -41.41
N PHE A 326 -22.30 21.26 -42.51
CA PHE A 326 -21.85 20.69 -43.78
C PHE A 326 -20.91 21.70 -44.44
N THR A 327 -19.59 21.60 -44.25
CA THR A 327 -18.72 22.52 -44.98
C THR A 327 -18.72 22.19 -46.48
N TYR A 328 -19.25 23.11 -47.27
CA TYR A 328 -18.37 23.95 -48.06
C TYR A 328 -18.62 25.39 -47.63
N ALA A 329 -17.76 25.94 -46.77
CA ALA A 329 -17.59 27.38 -46.74
C ALA A 329 -16.95 27.76 -48.09
N GLY A 330 -17.80 28.06 -49.07
CA GLY A 330 -17.36 28.41 -50.42
C GLY A 330 -16.74 29.81 -50.47
N ASN A 331 -15.68 29.90 -51.28
CA ASN A 331 -15.07 31.08 -51.92
C ASN A 331 -14.22 32.03 -51.06
#